data_AF-A0AAD9DMH5-F1
#
_entry.id   AF-A0AAD9DMH5-F1
#
_cell.length_a   1.000
_cell.length_b   1.000
_cell.length_c   1.000
_cell.angle_alpha   90.00
_cell.angle_beta   90.00
_cell.angle_gamma   90.00
#
_symmetry.space_group_name_H-M   'P 1'
#
loop_
_entity.id
_entity.type
_entity.pdbx_description
1 polymer ?
#
loop_
_entity_poly.entity_id
_entity_poly.type
_entity_poly.pdbx_seq_one_letter_code
_entity_poly.pdbx_strand_id
1 'polypeptide(L)'
;FNAFHAESKKPLHRECGFIRIQPGTNNVAFIIAQNSGLVEIEEGELIGQQLTLNSRALARTSFAKEPYVQQISRFIQLRPDGRLEQTMSMALENKPLTQHLHITYRRAS
;
A
#
# COMPACT_ATOMS: atom_id res chain seq x y z
N PHE A 1 -5.00 -6.35 -1.21
CA PHE A 1 -5.63 -6.32 0.14
C PHE A 1 -7.14 -6.17 -0.01
N ASN A 2 -7.94 -6.84 0.84
CA ASN A 2 -9.41 -6.76 0.82
C ASN A 2 -9.93 -6.44 2.23
N ALA A 3 -10.36 -5.20 2.45
CA ALA A 3 -10.90 -4.76 3.73
C ALA A 3 -12.40 -5.01 3.85
N PHE A 4 -12.85 -5.22 5.08
CA PHE A 4 -14.26 -5.36 5.43
C PHE A 4 -14.56 -4.54 6.69
N HIS A 5 -15.78 -4.00 6.77
CA HIS A 5 -16.27 -3.39 7.99
C HIS A 5 -16.31 -4.43 9.12
N ALA A 6 -15.76 -4.10 10.28
CA ALA A 6 -15.54 -5.07 11.37
C ALA A 6 -16.83 -5.77 11.82
N GLU A 7 -17.92 -5.02 11.98
CA GLU A 7 -19.22 -5.55 12.41
C GLU A 7 -20.04 -6.09 11.24
N SER A 8 -20.48 -5.21 10.34
CA SER A 8 -21.41 -5.56 9.24
C SER A 8 -20.83 -6.46 8.15
N LYS A 9 -19.51 -6.69 8.14
CA LYS A 9 -18.78 -7.44 7.09
C LYS A 9 -18.98 -6.89 5.67
N LYS A 10 -19.49 -5.66 5.54
CA LYS A 10 -19.59 -5.00 4.24
C LYS A 10 -18.19 -4.79 3.65
N PRO A 11 -17.97 -5.09 2.35
CA PRO A 11 -16.70 -4.79 1.69
C PRO A 11 -16.37 -3.29 1.78
N LEU A 12 -15.11 -2.98 2.02
CA LEU A 12 -14.57 -1.61 2.04
C LEU A 12 -13.53 -1.45 0.90
N HIS A 13 -12.33 -1.01 1.23
CA HIS A 13 -11.22 -0.87 0.29
C HIS A 13 -10.78 -2.22 -0.28
N ARG A 14 -10.44 -2.23 -1.57
CA ARG A 14 -9.86 -3.37 -2.26
C ARG A 14 -8.76 -2.89 -3.17
N GLU A 15 -7.65 -3.61 -3.14
CA GLU A 15 -6.53 -3.41 -4.05
C GLU A 15 -5.95 -4.75 -4.50
N CYS A 16 -5.49 -4.80 -5.73
CA CYS A 16 -4.75 -5.94 -6.29
C CYS A 16 -3.61 -5.43 -7.17
N GLY A 17 -2.61 -6.28 -7.39
CA GLY A 17 -1.39 -5.83 -8.03
C GLY A 17 -0.29 -6.89 -8.05
N PHE A 18 0.90 -6.44 -8.43
CA PHE A 18 2.09 -7.28 -8.55
C PHE A 18 3.29 -6.62 -7.89
N ILE A 19 4.01 -7.39 -7.08
CA ILE A 19 5.33 -7.01 -6.56
C ILE A 19 6.39 -7.63 -7.47
N ARG A 20 7.34 -6.83 -7.91
CA ARG A 20 8.45 -7.23 -8.78
C ARG A 20 9.77 -6.86 -8.13
N ILE A 21 10.77 -7.71 -8.24
CA ILE A 21 12.15 -7.43 -7.81
C ILE A 21 13.00 -7.25 -9.07
N GLN A 22 13.82 -6.21 -9.10
CA GLN A 22 14.81 -6.05 -10.15
C GLN A 22 15.89 -7.13 -10.00
N PRO A 23 16.18 -7.93 -11.04
CA PRO A 23 17.16 -9.01 -10.94
C PRO A 23 18.53 -8.52 -10.48
N GLY A 24 19.11 -9.22 -9.51
CA GLY A 24 20.45 -8.93 -8.98
C GLY A 24 20.53 -7.75 -8.01
N THR A 25 19.40 -7.13 -7.63
CA THR A 25 19.36 -6.03 -6.65
C THR A 25 18.31 -6.30 -5.57
N ASN A 26 18.22 -5.40 -4.60
CA ASN A 26 17.16 -5.34 -3.60
C ASN A 26 16.02 -4.39 -3.99
N ASN A 27 16.05 -3.83 -5.21
CA ASN A 27 15.04 -2.87 -5.67
C ASN A 27 13.72 -3.57 -5.96
N VAL A 28 12.63 -2.98 -5.50
CA VAL A 28 11.28 -3.50 -5.61
C VAL A 28 10.37 -2.47 -6.27
N ALA A 29 9.51 -2.94 -7.15
CA ALA A 29 8.38 -2.18 -7.68
C ALA A 29 7.06 -2.87 -7.31
N PHE A 30 6.08 -2.11 -6.85
CA PHE A 30 4.73 -2.57 -6.57
C PHE A 30 3.74 -1.82 -7.45
N ILE A 31 3.02 -2.55 -8.30
CA ILE A 31 2.06 -2.01 -9.27
C ILE A 31 0.65 -2.38 -8.80
N ILE A 32 -0.20 -1.40 -8.53
CA ILE A 32 -1.44 -1.59 -7.78
C ILE A 32 -2.61 -0.89 -8.47
N ALA A 33 -3.78 -1.54 -8.46
CA ALA A 33 -5.07 -0.93 -8.80
C ALA A 33 -6.02 -1.02 -7.59
N GLN A 34 -6.67 0.10 -7.26
CA GLN A 34 -7.61 0.22 -6.15
C GLN A 34 -9.05 0.39 -6.64
N ASN A 35 -10.02 -0.14 -5.89
CA ASN A 35 -11.45 -0.02 -6.21
C ASN A 35 -12.00 1.42 -6.17
N SER A 36 -11.23 2.37 -5.66
CA SER A 36 -11.52 3.81 -5.67
C SER A 36 -11.31 4.46 -7.05
N GLY A 37 -10.76 3.73 -8.02
CA GLY A 37 -10.37 4.28 -9.32
C GLY A 37 -8.97 4.89 -9.34
N LEU A 38 -8.12 4.59 -8.35
CA LEU A 38 -6.70 4.96 -8.28
C LEU A 38 -5.81 3.80 -8.71
N VAL A 39 -4.77 4.10 -9.50
CA VAL A 39 -3.66 3.18 -9.79
C VAL A 39 -2.35 3.78 -9.31
N GLU A 40 -1.45 2.89 -8.89
CA GLU A 40 -0.19 3.21 -8.21
C GLU A 40 0.96 2.45 -8.84
N ILE A 41 2.10 3.12 -8.98
CA ILE A 41 3.41 2.48 -9.05
C ILE A 41 4.19 2.99 -7.86
N GLU A 42 4.53 2.09 -6.94
CA GLU A 42 5.41 2.36 -5.81
C GLU A 42 6.77 1.68 -6.04
N GLU A 43 7.87 2.33 -5.68
CA GLU A 43 9.23 1.81 -5.82
C GLU A 43 10.01 1.99 -4.51
N GLY A 44 10.99 1.12 -4.28
CA GLY A 44 11.87 1.19 -3.13
C GLY A 44 12.71 -0.09 -2.97
N GLU A 45 12.93 -0.53 -1.74
CA GLU A 45 13.92 -1.58 -1.45
C GLU A 45 13.41 -2.60 -0.43
N LEU A 46 13.87 -3.85 -0.59
CA LEU A 46 13.72 -4.93 0.37
C LEU A 46 15.05 -5.17 1.10
N ILE A 47 15.12 -4.80 2.38
CA ILE A 47 16.30 -5.03 3.23
C ILE A 47 15.93 -6.01 4.34
N GLY A 48 16.50 -7.22 4.25
CA GLY A 48 16.16 -8.32 5.16
C GLY A 48 14.68 -8.68 5.05
N GLN A 49 13.92 -8.38 6.09
CA GLN A 49 12.48 -8.66 6.18
C GLN A 49 11.61 -7.39 6.13
N GLN A 50 12.19 -6.28 5.66
CA GLN A 50 11.55 -4.97 5.60
C GLN A 50 11.50 -4.47 4.16
N LEU A 51 10.30 -4.17 3.68
CA LEU A 51 10.04 -3.57 2.38
C LEU A 51 9.57 -2.13 2.59
N THR A 52 10.32 -1.18 2.07
CA THR A 52 9.97 0.25 2.08
C THR A 52 9.72 0.71 0.66
N LEU A 53 8.57 1.32 0.41
CA LEU A 53 8.11 1.75 -0.90
C LEU A 53 7.58 3.18 -0.83
N ASN A 54 7.77 3.93 -1.92
CA ASN A 54 7.18 5.25 -2.11
C ASN A 54 6.57 5.36 -3.51
N SER A 55 5.45 6.06 -3.63
CA SER A 55 4.77 6.26 -4.91
C SER A 55 5.67 7.00 -5.89
N ARG A 56 5.97 6.36 -7.02
CA ARG A 56 6.65 6.93 -8.17
C ARG A 56 5.68 7.53 -9.18
N ALA A 57 4.50 6.93 -9.33
CA ALA A 57 3.43 7.42 -10.19
C ALA A 57 2.05 7.10 -9.58
N LEU A 58 1.12 8.03 -9.72
CA LEU A 58 -0.29 7.87 -9.35
C LEU A 58 -1.14 8.37 -10.52
N ALA A 59 -2.18 7.62 -10.89
CA ALA A 59 -3.18 8.05 -11.85
C ALA A 59 -4.57 7.65 -11.38
N ARG A 60 -5.59 8.39 -11.80
CA ARG A 60 -6.95 8.20 -11.31
C ARG A 60 -7.98 8.37 -12.43
N THR A 61 -9.13 7.73 -12.27
CA THR A 61 -10.30 7.97 -13.12
C THR A 61 -10.75 9.42 -13.02
N SER A 62 -11.29 9.99 -14.12
CA SER A 62 -11.71 11.40 -14.19
C SER A 62 -12.80 11.78 -13.18
N PHE A 63 -13.57 10.81 -12.69
CA PHE A 63 -14.63 10.98 -11.70
C PHE A 63 -14.25 10.43 -10.32
N ALA A 64 -12.94 10.24 -10.06
CA ALA A 64 -12.47 9.90 -8.72
C ALA A 64 -12.88 11.01 -7.72
N LYS A 65 -13.20 10.61 -6.49
CA LYS A 65 -13.69 11.55 -5.48
C LYS A 65 -12.53 12.34 -4.85
N GLU A 66 -12.73 13.64 -4.66
CA GLU A 66 -11.84 14.50 -3.87
C GLU A 66 -11.94 14.22 -2.35
N PRO A 67 -10.88 14.48 -1.57
CA PRO A 67 -9.58 15.01 -1.97
C PRO A 67 -8.67 13.95 -2.62
N TYR A 68 -7.86 14.37 -3.60
CA TYR A 68 -6.96 13.46 -4.32
C TYR A 68 -5.71 13.10 -3.52
N VAL A 69 -5.33 11.84 -3.62
CA VAL A 69 -4.05 11.33 -3.14
C VAL A 69 -2.93 11.83 -4.04
N GLN A 70 -1.92 12.45 -3.44
CA GLN A 70 -0.76 13.00 -4.12
C GLN A 70 0.51 12.18 -3.91
N GLN A 71 0.64 11.52 -2.75
CA GLN A 71 1.77 10.65 -2.43
C GLN A 71 1.30 9.51 -1.54
N ILE A 72 1.94 8.35 -1.71
CA ILE A 72 1.76 7.16 -0.87
C ILE A 72 3.15 6.66 -0.47
N SER A 73 3.28 6.21 0.77
CA SER A 73 4.46 5.50 1.27
C SER A 73 4.00 4.27 2.03
N ARG A 74 4.63 3.14 1.78
CA ARG A 74 4.29 1.86 2.38
C ARG A 74 5.51 1.24 3.02
N PHE A 75 5.34 0.82 4.26
CA PHE A 75 6.32 0.02 4.99
C PHE A 75 5.67 -1.31 5.34
N ILE A 76 6.32 -2.40 4.95
CA ILE A 76 5.88 -3.78 5.24
C ILE A 76 7.03 -4.50 5.94
N GLN A 77 6.76 -5.14 7.07
CA GLN A 77 7.77 -5.87 7.82
C GLN A 77 7.25 -7.23 8.30
N LEU A 78 8.02 -8.28 8.05
CA LEU A 78 7.83 -9.54 8.77
C LEU A 78 8.54 -9.45 10.12
N ARG A 79 7.75 -9.53 11.20
CA ARG A 79 8.23 -9.42 12.58
C ARG A 79 8.87 -10.75 13.03
N PRO A 80 9.76 -10.74 14.02
CA PRO A 80 10.42 -11.97 14.50
C PRO A 80 9.47 -13.07 14.98
N ASP A 81 8.26 -12.69 15.41
CA ASP A 81 7.21 -13.62 15.84
C ASP A 81 6.30 -14.12 14.71
N GLY A 82 6.70 -13.89 13.46
CA GLY A 82 6.02 -14.38 12.26
C GLY A 82 4.78 -13.57 11.85
N ARG A 83 4.47 -12.46 12.52
CA ARG A 83 3.39 -11.56 12.09
C ARG A 83 3.87 -10.60 11.00
N LEU A 84 3.02 -10.35 10.00
CA LEU A 84 3.28 -9.35 8.96
C LEU A 84 2.68 -8.02 9.39
N GLU A 85 3.48 -6.97 9.43
CA GLU A 85 3.04 -5.61 9.75
C GLU A 85 3.06 -4.76 8.48
N GLN A 86 2.05 -3.92 8.31
CA GLN A 86 1.98 -2.94 7.22
C GLN A 86 1.56 -1.59 7.78
N THR A 87 2.35 -0.57 7.48
CA THR A 87 2.01 0.83 7.67
C THR A 87 1.90 1.50 6.30
N MET A 88 0.83 2.23 6.08
CA MET A 88 0.64 3.05 4.88
C MET A 88 0.42 4.50 5.31
N SER A 89 1.21 5.38 4.72
CA SER A 89 1.09 6.82 4.85
C SER A 89 0.64 7.42 3.53
N MET A 90 -0.15 8.49 3.59
CA MET A 90 -0.61 9.18 2.38
C MET A 90 -0.60 10.69 2.57
N ALA A 91 -0.31 11.42 1.49
CA ALA A 91 -0.48 12.86 1.39
C ALA A 91 -1.68 13.14 0.49
N LEU A 92 -2.46 14.16 0.86
CA LEU A 92 -3.55 14.69 0.04
C LEU A 92 -3.15 16.08 -0.44
N GLU A 93 -3.86 16.64 -1.42
CA GLU A 93 -3.53 17.95 -2.03
C GLU A 93 -3.14 19.06 -1.04
N ASN A 94 -3.78 19.10 0.14
CA ASN A 94 -3.52 20.09 1.19
C ASN A 94 -3.13 19.47 2.54
N LYS A 95 -2.65 18.22 2.57
CA LYS A 95 -2.24 17.55 3.80
C LYS A 95 -0.90 16.83 3.60
N PRO A 96 0.10 17.06 4.49
CA PRO A 96 1.39 16.39 4.37
C PRO A 96 1.23 14.88 4.52
N LEU A 97 2.27 14.14 4.10
CA LEU A 97 2.34 12.69 4.26
C LEU A 97 2.16 12.33 5.74
N THR A 98 1.07 11.64 6.05
CA THR A 98 0.75 11.20 7.41
C THR A 98 0.28 9.75 7.40
N GLN A 99 0.44 9.06 8.53
CA GLN A 99 -0.01 7.68 8.67
C GLN A 99 -1.53 7.61 8.49
N HIS A 100 -1.95 6.82 7.49
CA HIS A 100 -3.36 6.58 7.21
C HIS A 100 -3.82 5.23 7.76
N LEU A 101 -2.95 4.22 7.67
CA LEU A 101 -3.28 2.85 8.03
C LEU A 101 -2.10 2.18 8.73
N HIS A 102 -2.41 1.38 9.75
CA HIS A 102 -1.48 0.44 10.36
C HIS A 102 -2.21 -0.86 10.66
N ILE A 103 -1.68 -1.99 10.20
CA ILE A 103 -2.28 -3.32 10.38
C ILE A 103 -1.20 -4.35 10.69
N THR A 104 -1.52 -5.29 11.57
CA THR A 104 -0.74 -6.51 11.79
C THR A 104 -1.57 -7.75 11.42
N TYR A 105 -1.02 -8.61 10.58
CA TYR A 105 -1.61 -9.86 10.12
C TYR A 105 -0.95 -11.07 10.78
N ARG A 106 -1.73 -12.14 10.93
CA ARG A 106 -1.23 -13.47 11.30
C ARG A 106 -1.29 -14.38 10.07
N ARG A 107 -0.31 -15.27 9.92
CA ARG A 107 -0.33 -16.30 8.86
C ARG A 107 -1.50 -17.26 9.10
N ALA A 108 -2.32 -17.48 8.08
CA ALA A 108 -3.52 -18.33 8.17
C ALA A 108 -3.48 -19.57 7.25
N SER A 109 -2.51 -19.65 6.34
CA SER A 109 -2.31 -20.76 5.38
C SER A 109 -0.84 -20.86 4.99
#